data_AF-A0A0G0STK1-F1
#
_entry.id   AF-A0A0G0STK1-F1
#
_cell.length_a   1.000
_cell.length_b   1.000
_cell.length_c   1.000
_cell.angle_alpha   90.00
_cell.angle_beta   90.00
_cell.angle_gamma   90.00
#
_symmetry.space_group_name_H-M   'P 1'
#
loop_
_entity.id
_entity.type
_entity.pdbx_description
1 polymer ?
#
loop_
_entity_poly.entity_id
_entity_poly.type
_entity_poly.pdbx_seq_one_letter_code
_entity_poly.pdbx_strand_id
1 'polypeptide(L)'
;MRNKIYKYLLLIFSIALLVLFRDYADAIPKVFAQTQEQKLQELNKQIQEYEQELGRLASQASTLSNQIAQYDAQINLTSLKILQTQEEIMLLGGRIDQLEASLQVLNNAYVSRVVQTYKMTRLNEPVLAFLLSPNLNDAVSSLHYLKRIQEADRDLLIKLQVTQIDYQSQKEEQEVLETKLKAQQAMLASQKTAKANLLDETKSNEKKYQQLLAQAKSQLAALRRFVTSQGGATILTGQTKCNAWGCYYNQRDAQWGNIGLGGSLYSAAEYGCLVSSVAMVATHYGKTVNPGDIAVNSSAFVPGTGYLYHSFSVNGISVSITSVSKTQLDSQLASGKPVIAGLFSGPDHFIVILRKEGDNYIMNDPFLENGSERHLTDKYNVGDITTLRLVSFN
;
A
#
# COMPACT_ATOMS: atom_id res chain seq x y z
N MET A 1 -29.92 -0.44 11.75
CA MET A 1 -29.79 -1.36 12.91
C MET A 1 -29.40 -2.80 12.53
N ARG A 2 -29.72 -3.29 11.33
CA ARG A 2 -29.37 -4.65 10.85
C ARG A 2 -27.85 -4.94 10.78
N ASN A 3 -27.01 -3.98 10.39
CA ASN A 3 -25.55 -4.17 10.28
C ASN A 3 -24.76 -4.19 11.59
N LYS A 4 -25.33 -3.73 12.71
CA LYS A 4 -24.67 -3.84 14.03
C LYS A 4 -24.87 -5.23 14.64
N ILE A 5 -26.00 -5.86 14.36
CA ILE A 5 -26.36 -7.20 14.86
C ILE A 5 -25.44 -8.27 14.26
N TYR A 6 -25.07 -8.17 12.97
CA TYR A 6 -24.12 -9.09 12.33
C TYR A 6 -22.69 -8.99 12.88
N LYS A 7 -22.23 -7.80 13.31
CA LYS A 7 -20.90 -7.64 13.93
C LYS A 7 -20.81 -8.26 15.32
N TYR A 8 -21.88 -8.20 16.11
CA TYR A 8 -21.92 -8.86 17.42
C TYR A 8 -22.14 -10.38 17.32
N LEU A 9 -22.84 -10.87 16.29
CA LEU A 9 -22.97 -12.31 16.02
C LEU A 9 -21.66 -12.95 15.52
N LEU A 10 -20.85 -12.23 14.73
CA LEU A 10 -19.51 -12.66 14.33
C LEU A 10 -18.52 -12.72 15.51
N LEU A 11 -18.65 -11.80 16.48
CA LEU A 11 -17.80 -11.76 17.69
C LEU A 11 -18.17 -12.84 18.72
N ILE A 12 -19.46 -13.19 18.83
CA ILE A 12 -19.92 -14.25 19.73
C ILE A 12 -19.64 -15.65 19.13
N PHE A 13 -19.66 -15.78 17.80
CA PHE A 13 -19.32 -17.02 17.10
C PHE A 13 -17.80 -17.32 17.14
N SER A 14 -16.93 -16.29 17.13
CA SER A 14 -15.48 -16.47 17.31
C SER A 14 -15.08 -16.90 18.72
N ILE A 15 -15.81 -16.45 19.74
CA ILE A 15 -15.60 -16.85 21.15
C ILE A 15 -16.18 -18.26 21.40
N ALA A 16 -17.30 -18.62 20.77
CA ALA A 16 -17.88 -19.96 20.90
C ALA A 16 -17.06 -21.06 20.19
N LEU A 17 -16.36 -20.72 19.09
CA LEU A 17 -15.46 -21.64 18.40
C LEU A 17 -14.18 -21.93 19.22
N LEU A 18 -13.74 -20.99 20.05
CA LEU A 18 -12.60 -21.16 20.97
C LEU A 18 -12.92 -22.07 22.18
N VAL A 19 -14.19 -22.20 22.56
CA VAL A 19 -14.59 -23.03 23.72
C VAL A 19 -14.84 -24.49 23.34
N LEU A 20 -15.24 -24.77 22.09
CA LEU A 20 -15.51 -26.15 21.64
C LEU A 20 -14.27 -26.92 21.14
N PHE A 21 -13.11 -26.26 21.03
CA PHE A 21 -11.82 -26.90 20.76
C PHE A 21 -10.97 -27.12 22.01
N ARG A 22 -11.47 -26.78 23.21
CA ARG A 22 -10.71 -26.87 24.45
C ARG A 22 -10.44 -28.30 24.91
N ASP A 23 -11.29 -29.26 24.53
CA ASP A 23 -11.24 -30.64 25.03
C ASP A 23 -10.50 -31.64 24.12
N TYR A 24 -9.84 -31.16 23.05
CA TYR A 24 -9.00 -32.00 22.16
C TYR A 24 -7.55 -31.49 21.99
N ALA A 25 -7.13 -30.46 22.75
CA ALA A 25 -5.89 -29.73 22.53
C ALA A 25 -4.74 -30.03 23.53
N ASP A 26 -4.82 -31.12 24.31
CA ASP A 26 -3.83 -31.42 25.36
C ASP A 26 -2.69 -32.38 24.96
N ALA A 27 -2.41 -32.55 23.65
CA ALA A 27 -1.30 -33.38 23.20
C ALA A 27 -0.52 -32.84 21.99
N ILE A 28 -0.41 -31.51 21.83
CA ILE A 28 0.50 -30.91 20.85
C ILE A 28 1.39 -29.88 21.59
N PRO A 29 2.73 -30.00 21.54
CA PRO A 29 3.62 -29.13 22.29
C PRO A 29 3.48 -27.67 21.86
N LYS A 30 2.98 -26.82 22.77
CA LYS A 30 2.83 -25.35 22.67
C LYS A 30 4.17 -24.59 22.69
N VAL A 31 5.20 -25.05 21.98
CA VAL A 31 6.55 -24.49 22.12
C VAL A 31 6.94 -23.51 21.00
N PHE A 32 6.22 -23.48 19.86
CA PHE A 32 6.58 -22.60 18.73
C PHE A 32 5.79 -21.28 18.64
N ALA A 33 4.50 -21.25 19.00
CA ALA A 33 3.70 -20.03 18.88
C ALA A 33 4.07 -18.93 19.91
N GLN A 34 4.55 -19.34 21.08
CA GLN A 34 4.79 -18.42 22.20
C GLN A 34 6.06 -17.55 22.01
N THR A 35 7.00 -17.95 21.16
CA THR A 35 8.27 -17.22 20.91
C THR A 35 8.15 -16.19 19.78
N GLN A 36 7.33 -16.49 18.77
CA GLN A 36 7.17 -15.65 17.57
C GLN A 36 6.32 -14.41 17.85
N GLU A 37 5.28 -14.56 18.67
CA GLU A 37 4.46 -13.44 19.15
C GLU A 37 5.25 -12.50 20.08
N GLN A 38 6.11 -13.05 20.94
CA GLN A 38 7.05 -12.27 21.76
C GLN A 38 8.05 -11.49 20.90
N LYS A 39 8.54 -12.09 19.80
CA LYS A 39 9.42 -11.42 18.85
C LYS A 39 8.73 -10.25 18.13
N LEU A 40 7.46 -10.42 17.73
CA LEU A 40 6.66 -9.33 17.17
C LEU A 40 6.42 -8.21 18.19
N GLN A 41 6.18 -8.53 19.46
CA GLN A 41 6.03 -7.53 20.52
C GLN A 41 7.32 -6.73 20.73
N GLU A 42 8.46 -7.39 20.76
CA GLU A 42 9.77 -6.73 20.89
C GLU A 42 10.09 -5.85 19.68
N LEU A 43 9.83 -6.34 18.46
CA LEU A 43 9.97 -5.55 17.24
C LEU A 43 9.08 -4.29 17.27
N ASN A 44 7.83 -4.43 17.70
CA ASN A 44 6.91 -3.29 17.84
C ASN A 44 7.43 -2.25 18.83
N LYS A 45 8.00 -2.69 19.96
CA LYS A 45 8.60 -1.78 20.95
C LYS A 45 9.78 -1.00 20.36
N GLN A 46 10.70 -1.70 19.68
CA GLN A 46 11.85 -1.05 19.05
C GLN A 46 11.42 -0.09 17.92
N ILE A 47 10.40 -0.47 17.14
CA ILE A 47 9.80 0.40 16.12
C ILE A 47 9.28 1.69 16.77
N GLN A 48 8.55 1.60 17.88
CA GLN A 48 8.05 2.78 18.60
C GLN A 48 9.18 3.66 19.13
N GLU A 49 10.24 3.07 19.68
CA GLU A 49 11.42 3.80 20.16
C GLU A 49 12.09 4.58 19.03
N TYR A 50 12.30 3.95 17.88
CA TYR A 50 12.89 4.62 16.71
C TYR A 50 11.95 5.67 16.09
N GLU A 51 10.63 5.45 16.10
CA GLU A 51 9.66 6.45 15.66
C GLU A 51 9.68 7.70 16.56
N GLN A 52 9.79 7.53 17.88
CA GLN A 52 9.96 8.65 18.81
C GLN A 52 11.29 9.38 18.63
N GLU A 53 12.38 8.63 18.47
CA GLU A 53 13.72 9.19 18.25
C GLU A 53 13.79 10.00 16.95
N LEU A 54 13.15 9.51 15.88
CA LEU A 54 13.02 10.28 14.63
C LEU A 54 12.24 11.58 14.83
N GLY A 55 11.17 11.57 15.64
CA GLY A 55 10.45 12.79 16.02
C GLY A 55 11.35 13.80 16.75
N ARG A 56 12.17 13.32 17.69
CA ARG A 56 13.14 14.15 18.42
C ARG A 56 14.22 14.70 17.49
N LEU A 57 14.84 13.86 16.67
CA LEU A 57 15.87 14.24 15.71
C LEU A 57 15.34 15.21 14.64
N ALA A 58 14.09 15.07 14.21
CA ALA A 58 13.45 16.00 13.30
C ALA A 58 13.37 17.43 13.86
N SER A 59 13.17 17.57 15.18
CA SER A 59 13.12 18.88 15.86
C SER A 59 14.48 19.58 16.01
N GLN A 60 15.59 18.84 15.85
CA GLN A 60 16.97 19.33 16.06
C GLN A 60 17.72 19.62 14.74
N ALA A 61 17.02 19.69 13.61
CA ALA A 61 17.60 19.65 12.26
C ALA A 61 18.38 20.93 11.85
N SER A 62 19.71 20.92 12.00
CA SER A 62 20.57 21.95 11.38
C SER A 62 22.02 21.54 11.08
N THR A 63 22.48 20.37 11.51
CA THR A 63 23.87 19.92 11.28
C THR A 63 23.92 18.63 10.47
N LEU A 64 25.03 18.42 9.75
CA LEU A 64 25.36 17.17 9.06
C LEU A 64 25.27 15.96 10.00
N SER A 65 25.77 16.09 11.24
CA SER A 65 25.69 15.03 12.25
C SER A 65 24.24 14.63 12.56
N ASN A 66 23.32 15.59 12.65
CA ASN A 66 21.92 15.30 12.92
C ASN A 66 21.24 14.63 11.73
N GLN A 67 21.64 14.95 10.50
CA GLN A 67 21.12 14.29 9.29
C GLN A 67 21.63 12.85 9.15
N ILE A 68 22.90 12.61 9.47
CA ILE A 68 23.46 11.26 9.54
C ILE A 68 22.71 10.44 10.60
N ALA A 69 22.48 11.01 11.79
CA ALA A 69 21.72 10.36 12.85
C ALA A 69 20.27 10.05 12.44
N GLN A 70 19.62 10.95 11.71
CA GLN A 70 18.29 10.70 11.14
C GLN A 70 18.32 9.51 10.17
N TYR A 71 19.29 9.45 9.26
CA TYR A 71 19.42 8.30 8.36
C TYR A 71 19.70 7.00 9.10
N ASP A 72 20.55 7.01 10.13
CA ASP A 72 20.81 5.82 10.94
C ASP A 72 19.55 5.32 11.64
N ALA A 73 18.79 6.23 12.24
CA ALA A 73 17.51 5.90 12.85
C ALA A 73 16.48 5.38 11.82
N GLN A 74 16.41 5.98 10.63
CA GLN A 74 15.53 5.53 9.54
C GLN A 74 15.89 4.14 9.00
N ILE A 75 17.19 3.88 8.80
CA ILE A 75 17.71 2.60 8.31
C ILE A 75 17.40 1.50 9.32
N ASN A 76 17.60 1.77 10.61
CA ASN A 76 17.27 0.83 11.69
C ASN A 76 15.77 0.59 11.76
N LEU A 77 14.94 1.64 11.75
CA LEU A 77 13.48 1.53 11.74
C LEU A 77 12.99 0.69 10.55
N THR A 78 13.49 0.97 9.35
CA THR A 78 13.06 0.27 8.14
C THR A 78 13.51 -1.19 8.17
N SER A 79 14.70 -1.48 8.72
CA SER A 79 15.20 -2.84 8.91
C SER A 79 14.35 -3.61 9.92
N LEU A 80 13.92 -2.98 11.01
CA LEU A 80 12.98 -3.58 11.98
C LEU A 80 11.60 -3.85 11.36
N LYS A 81 11.08 -2.92 10.56
CA LYS A 81 9.81 -3.09 9.82
C LYS A 81 9.90 -4.22 8.79
N ILE A 82 11.05 -4.41 8.14
CA ILE A 82 11.30 -5.56 7.25
C ILE A 82 11.27 -6.86 8.04
N LEU A 83 11.95 -6.93 9.18
CA LEU A 83 11.95 -8.11 10.06
C LEU A 83 10.53 -8.43 10.55
N GLN A 84 9.75 -7.41 10.92
CA GLN A 84 8.36 -7.57 11.31
C GLN A 84 7.51 -8.16 10.17
N THR A 85 7.57 -7.58 8.97
CA THR A 85 6.80 -8.08 7.82
C THR A 85 7.23 -9.51 7.46
N GLN A 86 8.52 -9.85 7.54
CA GLN A 86 9.02 -11.21 7.30
C GLN A 86 8.46 -12.21 8.33
N GLU A 87 8.33 -11.78 9.58
CA GLU A 87 7.73 -12.58 10.66
C GLU A 87 6.23 -12.80 10.45
N GLU A 88 5.51 -11.75 10.04
CA GLU A 88 4.09 -11.82 9.67
C GLU A 88 3.86 -12.80 8.50
N ILE A 89 4.70 -12.74 7.45
CA ILE A 89 4.65 -13.67 6.32
C ILE A 89 4.90 -15.11 6.78
N MET A 90 5.86 -15.33 7.68
CA MET A 90 6.17 -16.68 8.18
C MET A 90 4.99 -17.27 8.97
N LEU A 91 4.37 -16.48 9.86
CA LEU A 91 3.20 -16.89 10.62
C LEU A 91 2.00 -17.19 9.72
N LEU A 92 1.77 -16.35 8.72
CA LEU A 92 0.71 -16.55 7.74
C LEU A 92 0.96 -17.79 6.88
N GLY A 93 2.20 -18.03 6.46
CA GLY A 93 2.60 -19.25 5.76
C GLY A 93 2.27 -20.51 6.55
N GLY A 94 2.61 -20.55 7.85
CA GLY A 94 2.26 -21.69 8.71
C GLY A 94 0.75 -21.92 8.86
N ARG A 95 -0.06 -20.85 8.85
CA ARG A 95 -1.54 -20.98 8.86
C ARG A 95 -2.08 -21.52 7.53
N ILE A 96 -1.53 -21.03 6.42
CA ILE A 96 -1.85 -21.51 5.07
C ILE A 96 -1.54 -23.01 4.96
N ASP A 97 -0.39 -23.48 5.45
CA ASP A 97 -0.02 -24.90 5.44
C ASP A 97 -1.02 -25.75 6.24
N GLN A 98 -1.49 -25.24 7.39
CA GLN A 98 -2.51 -25.92 8.20
C GLN A 98 -3.87 -25.98 7.49
N LEU A 99 -4.25 -24.91 6.80
CA LEU A 99 -5.47 -24.87 6.00
C LEU A 99 -5.38 -25.80 4.79
N GLU A 100 -4.23 -25.87 4.12
CA GLU A 100 -3.98 -26.79 3.01
C GLU A 100 -4.11 -28.24 3.45
N ALA A 101 -3.48 -28.62 4.57
CA ALA A 101 -3.63 -29.96 5.16
C ALA A 101 -5.10 -30.26 5.53
N SER A 102 -5.80 -29.28 6.11
CA SER A 102 -7.22 -29.41 6.46
C SER A 102 -8.10 -29.59 5.22
N LEU A 103 -7.85 -28.83 4.15
CA LEU A 103 -8.53 -28.97 2.87
C LEU A 103 -8.30 -30.35 2.26
N GLN A 104 -7.07 -30.87 2.32
CA GLN A 104 -6.76 -32.20 1.82
C GLN A 104 -7.56 -33.28 2.57
N VAL A 105 -7.61 -33.20 3.91
CA VAL A 105 -8.40 -34.12 4.73
C VAL A 105 -9.90 -34.02 4.44
N LEU A 106 -10.44 -32.80 4.38
CA LEU A 106 -11.86 -32.55 4.11
C LEU A 106 -12.25 -33.02 2.70
N ASN A 107 -11.41 -32.76 1.71
CA ASN A 107 -11.63 -33.19 0.32
C ASN A 107 -11.60 -34.71 0.20
N ASN A 108 -10.64 -35.39 0.85
CA ASN A 108 -10.58 -36.85 0.88
C ASN A 108 -11.82 -37.46 1.55
N ALA A 109 -12.28 -36.88 2.67
CA ALA A 109 -13.50 -37.29 3.34
C ALA A 109 -14.73 -37.08 2.44
N TYR A 110 -14.80 -35.95 1.72
CA TYR A 110 -15.88 -35.64 0.81
C TYR A 110 -15.93 -36.61 -0.36
N VAL A 111 -14.79 -36.87 -1.03
CA VAL A 111 -14.70 -37.84 -2.12
C VAL A 111 -15.12 -39.25 -1.65
N SER A 112 -14.65 -39.67 -0.46
CA SER A 112 -15.06 -40.95 0.14
C SER A 112 -16.58 -41.01 0.36
N ARG A 113 -17.18 -39.94 0.91
CA ARG A 113 -18.63 -39.83 1.09
C ARG A 113 -19.40 -39.90 -0.21
N VAL A 114 -18.98 -39.15 -1.24
CA VAL A 114 -19.61 -39.18 -2.57
C VAL A 114 -19.59 -40.59 -3.16
N VAL A 115 -18.47 -41.31 -3.04
CA VAL A 115 -18.36 -42.70 -3.53
C VAL A 115 -19.29 -43.63 -2.76
N GLN A 116 -19.36 -43.52 -1.43
CA GLN A 116 -20.25 -44.36 -0.62
C GLN A 116 -21.72 -44.06 -0.90
N THR A 117 -22.10 -42.79 -1.01
CA THR A 117 -23.46 -42.36 -1.37
C THR A 117 -23.84 -42.88 -2.76
N TYR A 118 -22.95 -42.79 -3.75
CA TYR A 118 -23.18 -43.37 -5.08
C TYR A 118 -23.38 -44.89 -5.04
N LYS A 119 -22.55 -45.62 -4.28
CA LYS A 119 -22.71 -47.08 -4.09
C LYS A 119 -24.02 -47.42 -3.40
N MET A 120 -24.41 -46.68 -2.36
CA MET A 120 -25.68 -46.86 -1.66
C MET A 120 -26.86 -46.65 -2.62
N THR A 121 -26.89 -45.54 -3.37
CA THR A 121 -27.96 -45.26 -4.35
C THR A 121 -28.07 -46.33 -5.44
N ARG A 122 -26.94 -46.90 -5.90
CA ARG A 122 -26.94 -47.92 -6.97
C ARG A 122 -27.26 -49.33 -6.47
N LEU A 123 -26.94 -49.65 -5.22
CA LEU A 123 -27.11 -51.01 -4.65
C LEU A 123 -28.40 -51.15 -3.83
N ASN A 124 -28.89 -50.07 -3.25
CA ASN A 124 -30.13 -50.02 -2.46
C ASN A 124 -30.87 -48.74 -2.83
N GLU A 125 -31.92 -48.85 -3.62
CA GLU A 125 -32.91 -47.79 -3.80
C GLU A 125 -33.49 -47.45 -2.41
N PRO A 126 -33.07 -46.36 -1.73
CA PRO A 126 -33.37 -46.16 -0.31
C PRO A 126 -34.86 -45.99 -0.06
N VAL A 127 -35.56 -45.50 -1.09
CA VAL A 127 -37.02 -45.38 -1.16
C VAL A 127 -37.68 -46.75 -1.31
N LEU A 128 -37.16 -47.64 -2.18
CA LEU A 128 -37.68 -49.02 -2.28
C LEU A 128 -37.35 -49.85 -1.04
N ALA A 129 -36.18 -49.69 -0.43
CA ALA A 129 -35.81 -50.40 0.81
C ALA A 129 -36.70 -49.97 1.99
N PHE A 130 -37.11 -48.71 2.05
CA PHE A 130 -38.13 -48.22 2.99
C PHE A 130 -39.51 -48.82 2.70
N LEU A 131 -39.95 -48.83 1.43
CA LEU A 131 -41.24 -49.39 1.00
C LEU A 131 -41.33 -50.91 1.19
N LEU A 132 -40.21 -51.62 1.15
CA LEU A 132 -40.11 -53.08 1.31
C LEU A 132 -39.72 -53.51 2.74
N SER A 133 -39.66 -52.57 3.69
CA SER A 133 -39.22 -52.87 5.06
C SER A 133 -40.24 -53.76 5.80
N PRO A 134 -39.80 -54.81 6.53
CA PRO A 134 -40.72 -55.78 7.16
C PRO A 134 -41.54 -55.22 8.34
N ASN A 135 -41.14 -54.08 8.92
CA ASN A 135 -41.89 -53.40 9.99
C ASN A 135 -41.65 -51.88 9.98
N LEU A 136 -42.62 -51.11 10.48
CA LEU A 136 -42.60 -49.64 10.51
C LEU A 136 -41.43 -49.05 11.33
N ASN A 137 -40.94 -49.76 12.34
CA ASN A 137 -39.88 -49.29 13.22
C ASN A 137 -38.51 -49.26 12.52
N ASP A 138 -38.20 -50.27 11.72
CA ASP A 138 -36.98 -50.35 10.91
C ASP A 138 -37.00 -49.31 9.77
N ALA A 139 -38.19 -49.05 9.21
CA ALA A 139 -38.42 -48.02 8.20
C ALA A 139 -38.11 -46.61 8.74
N VAL A 140 -38.67 -46.25 9.89
CA VAL A 140 -38.45 -44.96 10.55
C VAL A 140 -36.99 -44.78 10.97
N SER A 141 -36.37 -45.83 11.50
CA SER A 141 -34.95 -45.80 11.88
C SER A 141 -34.05 -45.53 10.67
N SER A 142 -34.31 -46.20 9.54
CA SER A 142 -33.55 -46.03 8.28
C SER A 142 -33.65 -44.60 7.74
N LEU A 143 -34.86 -44.00 7.76
CA LEU A 143 -35.05 -42.59 7.38
C LEU A 143 -34.27 -41.64 8.28
N HIS A 144 -34.28 -41.89 9.59
CA HIS A 144 -33.54 -41.08 10.55
C HIS A 144 -32.01 -41.18 10.33
N TYR A 145 -31.48 -42.36 10.00
CA TYR A 145 -30.07 -42.53 9.63
C TYR A 145 -29.70 -41.79 8.34
N LEU A 146 -30.54 -41.88 7.30
CA LEU A 146 -30.32 -41.15 6.04
C LEU A 146 -30.30 -39.64 6.26
N LYS A 147 -31.22 -39.13 7.08
CA LYS A 147 -31.25 -37.71 7.44
C LYS A 147 -29.96 -37.28 8.14
N ARG A 148 -29.47 -38.06 9.11
CA ARG A 148 -28.19 -37.77 9.78
C ARG A 148 -26.99 -37.79 8.83
N ILE A 149 -26.98 -38.70 7.85
CA ILE A 149 -25.93 -38.74 6.82
C ILE A 149 -25.98 -37.48 5.96
N GLN A 150 -27.17 -37.08 5.49
CA GLN A 150 -27.34 -35.84 4.72
C GLN A 150 -26.91 -34.60 5.50
N GLU A 151 -27.24 -34.52 6.79
CA GLU A 151 -26.80 -33.43 7.68
C GLU A 151 -25.28 -33.41 7.81
N ALA A 152 -24.65 -34.55 8.07
CA ALA A 152 -23.19 -34.65 8.17
C ALA A 152 -22.46 -34.32 6.86
N ASP A 153 -23.00 -34.72 5.71
CA ASP A 153 -22.42 -34.43 4.39
C ASP A 153 -22.57 -32.94 4.04
N ARG A 154 -23.70 -32.33 4.40
CA ARG A 154 -23.89 -30.88 4.29
C ARG A 154 -22.89 -30.12 5.17
N ASP A 155 -22.70 -30.54 6.41
CA ASP A 155 -21.74 -29.93 7.32
C ASP A 155 -20.30 -30.06 6.80
N LEU A 156 -19.95 -31.20 6.19
CA LEU A 156 -18.66 -31.41 5.55
C LEU A 156 -18.44 -30.44 4.38
N LEU A 157 -19.45 -30.28 3.52
CA LEU A 157 -19.41 -29.33 2.40
C LEU A 157 -19.26 -27.88 2.88
N ILE A 158 -19.98 -27.49 3.93
CA ILE A 158 -19.86 -26.15 4.53
C ILE A 158 -18.45 -25.95 5.08
N LYS A 159 -17.90 -26.93 5.81
CA LYS A 159 -16.54 -26.85 6.34
C LYS A 159 -15.52 -26.71 5.21
N LEU A 160 -15.61 -27.56 4.18
CA LEU A 160 -14.74 -27.49 3.00
C LEU A 160 -14.80 -26.11 2.34
N GLN A 161 -16.01 -25.58 2.12
CA GLN A 161 -16.20 -24.27 1.51
C GLN A 161 -15.62 -23.14 2.38
N VAL A 162 -15.86 -23.16 3.69
CA VAL A 162 -15.32 -22.14 4.61
C VAL A 162 -13.79 -22.20 4.64
N THR A 163 -13.20 -23.38 4.74
CA THR A 163 -11.74 -23.55 4.72
C THR A 163 -11.15 -23.11 3.38
N GLN A 164 -11.83 -23.35 2.26
CA GLN A 164 -11.40 -22.91 0.93
C GLN A 164 -11.38 -21.37 0.83
N ILE A 165 -12.43 -20.71 1.35
CA ILE A 165 -12.53 -19.25 1.36
C ILE A 165 -11.44 -18.65 2.26
N ASP A 166 -11.23 -19.20 3.46
CA ASP A 166 -10.19 -18.73 4.38
C ASP A 166 -8.78 -18.92 3.80
N TYR A 167 -8.51 -20.07 3.18
CA TYR A 167 -7.26 -20.34 2.47
C TYR A 167 -6.99 -19.30 1.37
N GLN A 168 -7.99 -19.03 0.53
CA GLN A 168 -7.86 -18.05 -0.54
C GLN A 168 -7.62 -16.63 0.01
N SER A 169 -8.35 -16.24 1.07
CA SER A 169 -8.17 -14.95 1.72
C SER A 169 -6.77 -14.78 2.32
N GLN A 170 -6.23 -15.82 2.95
CA GLN A 170 -4.88 -15.78 3.53
C GLN A 170 -3.80 -15.73 2.45
N LYS A 171 -4.01 -16.38 1.31
CA LYS A 171 -3.11 -16.25 0.15
C LYS A 171 -3.06 -14.83 -0.41
N GLU A 172 -4.22 -14.17 -0.53
CA GLU A 172 -4.28 -12.76 -0.95
C GLU A 172 -3.56 -11.84 0.06
N GLU A 173 -3.74 -12.06 1.36
CA GLU A 173 -3.03 -11.31 2.40
C GLU A 173 -1.50 -11.52 2.33
N GLN A 174 -1.06 -12.74 2.01
CA GLN A 174 0.36 -13.06 1.81
C GLN A 174 0.96 -12.25 0.67
N GLU A 175 0.28 -12.17 -0.49
CA GLU A 175 0.75 -11.39 -1.64
C GLU A 175 0.87 -9.89 -1.33
N VAL A 176 -0.06 -9.36 -0.52
CA VAL A 176 -0.02 -7.97 -0.04
C VAL A 176 1.21 -7.74 0.85
N LEU A 177 1.50 -8.64 1.78
CA LEU A 177 2.67 -8.55 2.65
C LEU A 177 3.99 -8.68 1.87
N GLU A 178 4.06 -9.56 0.87
CA GLU A 178 5.23 -9.70 0.00
C GLU A 178 5.49 -8.44 -0.82
N THR A 179 4.42 -7.81 -1.33
CA THR A 179 4.51 -6.52 -2.02
C THR A 179 5.01 -5.41 -1.08
N LYS A 180 4.49 -5.36 0.14
CA LYS A 180 4.94 -4.43 1.20
C LYS A 180 6.42 -4.65 1.54
N LEU A 181 6.86 -5.91 1.67
CA LEU A 181 8.24 -6.27 1.95
C LEU A 181 9.19 -5.76 0.85
N LYS A 182 8.83 -5.98 -0.43
CA LYS A 182 9.62 -5.50 -1.57
C LYS A 182 9.76 -3.97 -1.56
N ALA A 183 8.67 -3.26 -1.26
CA ALA A 183 8.70 -1.79 -1.14
C ALA A 183 9.60 -1.33 0.01
N GLN A 184 9.54 -1.99 1.17
CA GLN A 184 10.41 -1.69 2.32
C GLN A 184 11.89 -1.94 2.00
N GLN A 185 12.22 -3.01 1.26
CA GLN A 185 13.59 -3.29 0.83
C GLN A 185 14.13 -2.23 -0.12
N ALA A 186 13.32 -1.78 -1.08
CA ALA A 186 13.69 -0.69 -1.98
C ALA A 186 13.94 0.63 -1.22
N MET A 187 13.09 0.93 -0.23
CA MET A 187 13.26 2.09 0.66
C MET A 187 14.57 2.01 1.45
N LEU A 188 14.88 0.85 2.05
CA LEU A 188 16.11 0.64 2.81
C LEU A 188 17.35 0.86 1.93
N ALA A 189 17.34 0.35 0.70
CA ALA A 189 18.42 0.57 -0.25
C ALA A 189 18.57 2.07 -0.59
N SER A 190 17.44 2.76 -0.84
CA SER A 190 17.41 4.20 -1.07
C SER A 190 18.02 4.99 0.08
N GLN A 191 17.65 4.68 1.33
CA GLN A 191 18.18 5.33 2.53
C GLN A 191 19.70 5.14 2.69
N LYS A 192 20.20 3.92 2.44
CA LYS A 192 21.65 3.63 2.49
C LYS A 192 22.41 4.42 1.43
N THR A 193 21.91 4.48 0.20
CA THR A 193 22.50 5.28 -0.88
C THR A 193 22.43 6.76 -0.57
N ALA A 194 21.30 7.27 -0.07
CA ALA A 194 21.13 8.66 0.27
C ALA A 194 22.08 9.10 1.41
N LYS A 195 22.32 8.23 2.40
CA LYS A 195 23.33 8.43 3.44
C LYS A 195 24.74 8.51 2.86
N ALA A 196 25.10 7.60 1.95
CA ALA A 196 26.40 7.62 1.28
C ALA A 196 26.60 8.91 0.46
N ASN A 197 25.60 9.28 -0.34
CA ASN A 197 25.61 10.51 -1.14
C ASN A 197 25.74 11.76 -0.26
N LEU A 198 25.06 11.82 0.90
CA LEU A 198 25.21 12.92 1.85
C LEU A 198 26.67 13.06 2.31
N LEU A 199 27.32 11.95 2.66
CA LEU A 199 28.72 11.96 3.10
C LEU A 199 29.68 12.40 1.98
N ASP A 200 29.38 12.06 0.73
CA ASP A 200 30.22 12.43 -0.41
C ASP A 200 29.99 13.88 -0.88
N GLU A 201 28.74 14.35 -0.92
CA GLU A 201 28.39 15.73 -1.26
C GLU A 201 28.92 16.73 -0.23
N THR A 202 28.82 16.41 1.07
CA THR A 202 29.30 17.30 2.15
C THR A 202 30.83 17.39 2.18
N LYS A 203 31.53 16.29 1.93
CA LYS A 203 33.00 16.30 1.72
C LYS A 203 33.40 17.16 0.53
N SER A 204 32.60 17.15 -0.53
CA SER A 204 32.95 17.79 -1.81
C SER A 204 32.54 19.27 -1.88
N ASN A 205 31.38 19.65 -1.30
CA ASN A 205 30.82 21.00 -1.43
C ASN A 205 29.76 21.32 -0.36
N GLU A 206 30.19 21.42 0.90
CA GLU A 206 29.33 21.78 2.04
C GLU A 206 28.50 23.06 1.81
N LYS A 207 29.09 24.10 1.19
CA LYS A 207 28.38 25.36 0.94
C LYS A 207 27.17 25.18 0.00
N LYS A 208 27.35 24.42 -1.08
CA LYS A 208 26.25 24.11 -2.02
C LYS A 208 25.18 23.26 -1.33
N TYR A 209 25.59 22.28 -0.52
CA TYR A 209 24.66 21.46 0.26
C TYR A 209 23.80 22.32 1.20
N GLN A 210 24.42 23.22 1.96
CA GLN A 210 23.71 24.14 2.86
C GLN A 210 22.72 25.06 2.12
N GLN A 211 23.06 25.51 0.92
CA GLN A 211 22.14 26.29 0.07
C GLN A 211 20.93 25.47 -0.36
N LEU A 212 21.13 24.24 -0.82
CA LEU A 212 20.06 23.33 -1.21
C LEU A 212 19.18 22.94 -0.01
N LEU A 213 19.79 22.69 1.15
CA LEU A 213 19.08 22.39 2.39
C LEU A 213 18.16 23.56 2.81
N ALA A 214 18.63 24.80 2.68
CA ALA A 214 17.81 25.97 2.98
C ALA A 214 16.61 26.08 2.03
N GLN A 215 16.82 25.84 0.73
CA GLN A 215 15.73 25.81 -0.27
C GLN A 215 14.72 24.70 0.04
N ALA A 216 15.20 23.50 0.36
CA ALA A 216 14.37 22.37 0.70
C ALA A 216 13.51 22.63 1.93
N LYS A 217 14.10 23.19 3.00
CA LYS A 217 13.36 23.56 4.22
C LYS A 217 12.23 24.54 3.93
N SER A 218 12.48 25.56 3.09
CA SER A 218 11.45 26.52 2.69
C SER A 218 10.32 25.85 1.92
N GLN A 219 10.65 24.97 0.97
CA GLN A 219 9.65 24.26 0.17
C GLN A 219 8.83 23.28 1.03
N LEU A 220 9.48 22.47 1.87
CA LEU A 220 8.78 21.55 2.77
C LEU A 220 7.81 22.28 3.71
N ALA A 221 8.23 23.43 4.26
CA ALA A 221 7.35 24.24 5.10
C ALA A 221 6.12 24.73 4.32
N ALA A 222 6.30 25.11 3.04
CA ALA A 222 5.21 25.51 2.15
C ALA A 222 4.24 24.36 1.86
N LEU A 223 4.77 23.21 1.43
CA LEU A 223 3.99 21.99 1.18
C LEU A 223 3.21 21.57 2.44
N ARG A 224 3.85 21.59 3.62
CA ARG A 224 3.20 21.23 4.88
C ARG A 224 2.03 22.14 5.23
N ARG A 225 2.16 23.46 5.01
CA ARG A 225 1.04 24.40 5.21
C ARG A 225 -0.12 24.07 4.28
N PHE A 226 0.16 23.80 3.02
CA PHE A 226 -0.87 23.40 2.05
C PHE A 226 -1.57 22.12 2.51
N VAL A 227 -0.84 21.05 2.80
CA VAL A 227 -1.41 19.78 3.28
C VAL A 227 -2.25 19.96 4.53
N THR A 228 -1.77 20.72 5.51
CA THR A 228 -2.50 21.01 6.75
C THR A 228 -3.79 21.77 6.45
N SER A 229 -3.76 22.74 5.54
CA SER A 229 -4.96 23.48 5.11
C SER A 229 -6.00 22.61 4.39
N GLN A 230 -5.55 21.51 3.77
CA GLN A 230 -6.44 20.52 3.14
C GLN A 230 -6.95 19.44 4.12
N GLY A 231 -6.60 19.52 5.42
CA GLY A 231 -7.02 18.54 6.42
C GLY A 231 -6.11 17.30 6.52
N GLY A 232 -4.89 17.36 5.98
CA GLY A 232 -3.91 16.27 6.02
C GLY A 232 -3.88 15.41 4.76
N ALA A 233 -2.91 14.48 4.70
CA ALA A 233 -2.64 13.64 3.53
C ALA A 233 -3.07 12.17 3.75
N THR A 234 -4.36 11.94 4.03
CA THR A 234 -4.87 10.57 4.21
C THR A 234 -4.65 9.75 2.94
N ILE A 235 -4.14 8.52 3.06
CA ILE A 235 -3.88 7.63 1.93
C ILE A 235 -5.19 7.28 1.21
N LEU A 236 -5.16 7.31 -0.12
CA LEU A 236 -6.26 6.99 -1.01
C LEU A 236 -5.95 5.73 -1.81
N THR A 237 -6.97 4.98 -2.22
CA THR A 237 -6.80 3.79 -3.07
C THR A 237 -7.44 4.01 -4.43
N GLY A 238 -6.87 3.41 -5.49
CA GLY A 238 -7.48 3.38 -6.82
C GLY A 238 -7.60 4.76 -7.48
N GLN A 239 -6.66 5.67 -7.24
CA GLN A 239 -6.70 7.02 -7.82
C GLN A 239 -6.11 7.08 -9.22
N THR A 240 -5.21 6.14 -9.54
CA THR A 240 -4.53 6.09 -10.85
C THR A 240 -5.53 5.87 -11.98
N LYS A 241 -5.49 6.74 -12.99
CA LYS A 241 -6.34 6.66 -14.19
C LYS A 241 -5.52 6.96 -15.43
N CYS A 242 -5.53 6.08 -16.43
CA CYS A 242 -4.80 6.30 -17.67
C CYS A 242 -5.76 6.42 -18.85
N ASN A 243 -5.46 7.34 -19.77
CA ASN A 243 -6.20 7.56 -21.00
C ASN A 243 -5.22 7.87 -22.16
N ALA A 244 -5.74 8.32 -23.31
CA ALA A 244 -4.91 8.64 -24.46
C ALA A 244 -3.92 9.81 -24.24
N TRP A 245 -4.16 10.67 -23.24
CA TRP A 245 -3.26 11.76 -22.89
C TRP A 245 -2.06 11.28 -22.07
N GLY A 246 -2.22 10.24 -21.25
CA GLY A 246 -1.22 9.76 -20.30
C GLY A 246 -1.90 9.18 -19.05
N CYS A 247 -1.12 8.96 -17.99
CA CYS A 247 -1.64 8.54 -16.69
C CYS A 247 -1.73 9.72 -15.72
N TYR A 248 -2.87 9.83 -15.05
CA TYR A 248 -3.07 10.63 -13.86
C TYR A 248 -2.55 9.88 -12.63
N TYR A 249 -1.74 10.58 -11.83
CA TYR A 249 -1.18 10.05 -10.59
C TYR A 249 -1.46 10.99 -9.43
N ASN A 250 -2.12 10.45 -8.40
CA ASN A 250 -2.35 11.15 -7.15
C ASN A 250 -1.21 10.85 -6.16
N GLN A 251 -0.60 11.86 -5.55
CA GLN A 251 0.51 11.70 -4.61
C GLN A 251 0.13 10.91 -3.35
N ARG A 252 -1.16 10.87 -2.98
CA ARG A 252 -1.71 10.15 -1.83
C ARG A 252 -2.13 8.71 -2.15
N ASP A 253 -1.95 8.25 -3.39
CA ASP A 253 -2.30 6.87 -3.78
C ASP A 253 -1.51 5.86 -2.95
N ALA A 254 -2.16 4.80 -2.45
CA ALA A 254 -1.60 3.80 -1.56
C ALA A 254 -0.37 3.09 -2.12
N GLN A 255 -0.21 3.05 -3.44
CA GLN A 255 0.95 2.46 -4.11
C GLN A 255 2.26 3.17 -3.77
N TRP A 256 2.24 4.49 -3.50
CA TRP A 256 3.45 5.26 -3.22
C TRP A 256 3.33 6.32 -2.13
N GLY A 257 2.12 6.64 -1.67
CA GLY A 257 1.89 7.75 -0.73
C GLY A 257 2.68 7.63 0.58
N ASN A 258 2.93 6.40 1.03
CA ASN A 258 3.74 6.12 2.22
C ASN A 258 5.26 6.06 1.97
N ILE A 259 5.70 6.19 0.72
CA ILE A 259 7.12 6.16 0.35
C ILE A 259 7.75 7.52 0.70
N GLY A 260 8.84 7.49 1.47
CA GLY A 260 9.67 8.66 1.73
C GLY A 260 10.46 9.11 0.50
N LEU A 261 10.42 10.39 0.17
CA LEU A 261 11.07 10.95 -1.01
C LEU A 261 12.60 10.89 -0.86
N GLY A 262 13.26 10.14 -1.74
CA GLY A 262 14.71 9.99 -1.77
C GLY A 262 15.30 9.38 -0.50
N GLY A 263 14.55 8.51 0.19
CA GLY A 263 14.94 7.93 1.47
C GLY A 263 14.72 8.85 2.68
N SER A 264 14.17 10.06 2.49
CA SER A 264 13.86 10.98 3.60
C SER A 264 12.59 10.57 4.36
N LEU A 265 12.31 11.27 5.48
CA LEU A 265 11.08 11.08 6.27
C LEU A 265 9.83 11.70 5.60
N TYR A 266 10.02 12.45 4.52
CA TYR A 266 8.95 13.21 3.87
C TYR A 266 8.20 12.30 2.91
N SER A 267 6.98 11.92 3.28
CA SER A 267 6.15 11.01 2.49
C SER A 267 5.72 11.63 1.15
N ALA A 268 5.53 10.80 0.11
CA ALA A 268 4.96 11.26 -1.16
C ALA A 268 3.54 11.81 -0.98
N ALA A 269 2.75 11.26 -0.05
CA ALA A 269 1.40 11.74 0.23
C ALA A 269 1.39 13.21 0.69
N GLU A 270 2.36 13.62 1.50
CA GLU A 270 2.44 14.99 2.01
C GLU A 270 3.27 15.91 1.11
N TYR A 271 4.36 15.42 0.52
CA TYR A 271 5.37 16.28 -0.14
C TYR A 271 5.58 15.97 -1.63
N GLY A 272 4.84 15.01 -2.19
CA GLY A 272 5.08 14.44 -3.52
C GLY A 272 4.42 15.13 -4.71
N CYS A 273 3.78 16.29 -4.56
CA CYS A 273 3.04 16.96 -5.65
C CYS A 273 3.90 17.19 -6.91
N LEU A 274 5.16 17.61 -6.75
CA LEU A 274 6.08 17.78 -7.88
C LEU A 274 6.47 16.44 -8.50
N VAL A 275 6.73 15.43 -7.67
CA VAL A 275 7.10 14.07 -8.12
C VAL A 275 5.98 13.46 -8.96
N SER A 276 4.74 13.53 -8.46
CA SER A 276 3.56 13.08 -9.21
C SER A 276 3.33 13.89 -10.47
N SER A 277 3.56 15.21 -10.43
CA SER A 277 3.44 16.07 -11.62
C SER A 277 4.45 15.70 -12.71
N VAL A 278 5.71 15.44 -12.34
CA VAL A 278 6.75 15.00 -13.29
C VAL A 278 6.41 13.63 -13.88
N ALA A 279 5.94 12.68 -13.07
CA ALA A 279 5.51 11.36 -13.55
C ALA A 279 4.32 11.46 -14.52
N MET A 280 3.32 12.30 -14.23
CA MET A 280 2.19 12.52 -15.15
C MET A 280 2.68 13.07 -16.50
N VAL A 281 3.55 14.08 -16.49
CA VAL A 281 4.12 14.63 -17.74
C VAL A 281 5.00 13.60 -18.46
N ALA A 282 5.72 12.74 -17.74
CA ALA A 282 6.51 11.65 -18.34
C ALA A 282 5.63 10.69 -19.14
N THR A 283 4.51 10.23 -18.55
CA THR A 283 3.59 9.32 -19.24
C THR A 283 2.89 9.98 -20.43
N HIS A 284 2.64 11.28 -20.37
CA HIS A 284 2.14 12.04 -21.53
C HIS A 284 3.09 11.97 -22.72
N TYR A 285 4.41 11.98 -22.47
CA TYR A 285 5.43 11.78 -23.50
C TYR A 285 5.77 10.29 -23.76
N GLY A 286 4.88 9.37 -23.38
CA GLY A 286 5.02 7.94 -23.63
C GLY A 286 6.13 7.26 -22.81
N LYS A 287 6.57 7.87 -21.71
CA LYS A 287 7.58 7.29 -20.82
C LYS A 287 6.91 6.49 -19.69
N THR A 288 7.47 5.33 -19.38
CA THR A 288 6.98 4.47 -18.28
C THR A 288 7.66 4.88 -16.97
N VAL A 289 7.09 5.89 -16.30
CA VAL A 289 7.55 6.38 -14.99
C VAL A 289 6.34 6.67 -14.11
N ASN A 290 6.29 6.04 -12.94
CA ASN A 290 5.28 6.34 -11.90
C ASN A 290 5.91 7.15 -10.75
N PRO A 291 5.11 7.75 -9.84
CA PRO A 291 5.65 8.53 -8.72
C PRO A 291 6.54 7.72 -7.77
N GLY A 292 6.24 6.43 -7.58
CA GLY A 292 7.04 5.52 -6.77
C GLY A 292 8.47 5.34 -7.31
N ASP A 293 8.63 5.20 -8.63
CA ASP A 293 9.94 5.06 -9.29
C ASP A 293 10.84 6.25 -8.99
N ILE A 294 10.28 7.46 -9.04
CA ILE A 294 11.00 8.69 -8.70
C ILE A 294 11.22 8.73 -7.18
N ALA A 295 10.20 8.50 -6.37
CA ALA A 295 10.27 8.62 -4.91
C ALA A 295 11.35 7.74 -4.27
N VAL A 296 11.56 6.50 -4.75
CA VAL A 296 12.60 5.61 -4.24
C VAL A 296 14.01 5.95 -4.75
N ASN A 297 14.14 6.82 -5.75
CA ASN A 297 15.43 7.16 -6.35
C ASN A 297 16.14 8.25 -5.56
N SER A 298 17.02 7.87 -4.63
CA SER A 298 17.79 8.80 -3.80
C SER A 298 18.60 9.82 -4.60
N SER A 299 19.09 9.45 -5.79
CA SER A 299 19.89 10.33 -6.65
C SER A 299 19.07 11.43 -7.31
N ALA A 300 17.74 11.34 -7.28
CA ALA A 300 16.85 12.40 -7.75
C ALA A 300 16.64 13.51 -6.72
N PHE A 301 17.10 13.35 -5.48
CA PHE A 301 16.81 14.29 -4.39
C PHE A 301 18.06 14.80 -3.68
N VAL A 302 17.95 16.02 -3.15
CA VAL A 302 18.92 16.54 -2.18
C VAL A 302 18.86 15.66 -0.92
N PRO A 303 19.99 15.05 -0.51
CA PRO A 303 20.00 14.10 0.59
C PRO A 303 19.39 14.66 1.88
N GLY A 304 18.41 13.93 2.43
CA GLY A 304 17.80 14.18 3.73
C GLY A 304 16.59 15.11 3.71
N THR A 305 16.16 15.55 2.52
CA THR A 305 15.22 16.68 2.41
C THR A 305 13.99 16.42 1.55
N GLY A 306 13.96 15.37 0.72
CA GLY A 306 12.87 15.14 -0.23
C GLY A 306 12.77 16.21 -1.34
N TYR A 307 13.72 17.14 -1.43
CA TYR A 307 13.76 18.17 -2.47
C TYR A 307 14.28 17.59 -3.77
N LEU A 308 13.43 17.60 -4.80
CA LEU A 308 13.74 17.03 -6.11
C LEU A 308 14.73 17.91 -6.87
N TYR A 309 15.83 17.32 -7.36
CA TYR A 309 16.76 18.01 -8.24
C TYR A 309 16.10 18.40 -9.56
N HIS A 310 16.56 19.50 -10.16
CA HIS A 310 16.09 19.92 -11.48
C HIS A 310 16.64 19.06 -12.63
N SER A 311 17.60 18.17 -12.36
CA SER A 311 18.10 17.20 -13.33
C SER A 311 18.40 15.89 -12.60
N PHE A 312 17.89 14.78 -13.12
CA PHE A 312 18.10 13.45 -12.57
C PHE A 312 17.81 12.38 -13.63
N SER A 313 18.13 11.12 -13.35
CA SER A 313 17.74 9.99 -14.19
C SER A 313 16.89 9.00 -13.41
N VAL A 314 15.83 8.48 -14.03
CA VAL A 314 14.94 7.44 -13.49
C VAL A 314 14.63 6.43 -14.59
N ASN A 315 14.73 5.13 -14.30
CA ASN A 315 14.51 4.06 -15.27
C ASN A 315 15.29 4.25 -16.60
N GLY A 316 16.51 4.80 -16.53
CA GLY A 316 17.33 5.09 -17.71
C GLY A 316 16.91 6.33 -18.53
N ILE A 317 15.89 7.07 -18.10
CA ILE A 317 15.40 8.29 -18.74
C ILE A 317 16.04 9.49 -18.04
N SER A 318 16.60 10.42 -18.81
CA SER A 318 17.10 11.68 -18.26
C SER A 318 15.98 12.70 -18.17
N VAL A 319 15.74 13.23 -16.97
CA VAL A 319 14.71 14.22 -16.68
C VAL A 319 15.37 15.57 -16.42
N SER A 320 14.88 16.63 -17.08
CA SER A 320 15.29 18.00 -16.79
C SER A 320 14.07 18.89 -16.59
N ILE A 321 14.07 19.66 -15.49
CA ILE A 321 13.01 20.57 -15.08
C ILE A 321 13.54 22.00 -15.24
N THR A 322 12.88 22.78 -16.08
CA THR A 322 13.27 24.17 -16.38
C THR A 322 12.16 25.14 -15.99
N SER A 323 12.53 26.26 -15.38
CA SER A 323 11.57 27.32 -15.06
C SER A 323 11.28 28.15 -16.31
N VAL A 324 10.02 28.52 -16.52
CA VAL A 324 9.58 29.35 -17.65
C VAL A 324 8.73 30.52 -17.17
N SER A 325 8.66 31.59 -17.97
CA SER A 325 7.88 32.77 -17.64
C SER A 325 6.39 32.44 -17.62
N LYS A 326 5.64 33.04 -16.69
CA LYS A 326 4.17 32.93 -16.65
C LYS A 326 3.50 33.33 -17.96
N THR A 327 4.07 34.29 -18.68
CA THR A 327 3.57 34.76 -19.98
C THR A 327 3.61 33.70 -21.08
N GLN A 328 4.37 32.62 -20.88
CA GLN A 328 4.51 31.55 -21.87
C GLN A 328 3.43 30.48 -21.74
N LEU A 329 2.61 30.48 -20.68
CA LEU A 329 1.62 29.42 -20.41
C LEU A 329 0.77 29.07 -21.64
N ASP A 330 0.05 30.06 -22.17
CA ASP A 330 -0.86 29.84 -23.30
C ASP A 330 -0.14 29.36 -24.56
N SER A 331 1.06 29.88 -24.83
CA SER A 331 1.87 29.46 -25.98
C SER A 331 2.36 28.02 -25.89
N GLN A 332 2.69 27.56 -24.67
CA GLN A 332 3.13 26.17 -24.44
C GLN A 332 1.94 25.21 -24.59
N LEU A 333 0.80 25.56 -23.98
CA LEU A 333 -0.42 24.76 -24.06
C LEU A 333 -0.95 24.68 -25.51
N ALA A 334 -0.92 25.79 -26.25
CA ALA A 334 -1.30 25.81 -27.67
C ALA A 334 -0.39 24.93 -28.54
N SER A 335 0.85 24.69 -28.10
CA SER A 335 1.79 23.77 -28.74
C SER A 335 1.63 22.31 -28.27
N GLY A 336 0.58 21.99 -27.52
CA GLY A 336 0.33 20.67 -26.95
C GLY A 336 1.28 20.27 -25.83
N LYS A 337 2.01 21.22 -25.22
CA LYS A 337 2.96 20.94 -24.13
C LYS A 337 2.30 21.21 -22.79
N PRO A 338 2.08 20.19 -21.94
CA PRO A 338 1.60 20.42 -20.58
C PRO A 338 2.65 21.16 -19.75
N VAL A 339 2.19 21.97 -18.80
CA VAL A 339 3.04 22.81 -17.96
C VAL A 339 2.79 22.50 -16.50
N ILE A 340 3.85 22.28 -15.72
CA ILE A 340 3.72 22.15 -14.27
C ILE A 340 3.63 23.57 -13.68
N ALA A 341 2.50 23.89 -13.06
CA ALA A 341 2.30 25.16 -12.38
C ALA A 341 2.53 25.00 -10.89
N GLY A 342 3.39 25.85 -10.33
CA GLY A 342 3.52 26.04 -8.89
C GLY A 342 2.54 27.09 -8.41
N LEU A 343 1.76 26.77 -7.38
CA LEU A 343 0.74 27.62 -6.80
C LEU A 343 1.25 28.31 -5.52
N PHE A 344 0.71 29.50 -5.24
CA PHE A 344 0.97 30.30 -4.05
C PHE A 344 2.47 30.61 -3.84
N SER A 345 2.87 31.01 -2.63
CA SER A 345 4.21 31.55 -2.36
C SER A 345 5.20 30.51 -1.86
N GLY A 346 5.85 29.74 -2.75
CA GLY A 346 6.85 28.78 -2.26
C GLY A 346 7.47 27.77 -3.22
N PRO A 347 6.82 27.34 -4.33
CA PRO A 347 5.38 27.07 -4.44
C PRO A 347 4.90 26.11 -3.34
N ASP A 348 3.68 26.33 -2.84
CA ASP A 348 3.07 25.52 -1.78
C ASP A 348 2.40 24.25 -2.33
N HIS A 349 2.13 24.23 -3.64
CA HIS A 349 1.57 23.07 -4.34
C HIS A 349 1.98 23.07 -5.82
N PHE A 350 2.05 21.88 -6.43
CA PHE A 350 2.30 21.71 -7.85
C PHE A 350 1.14 20.98 -8.52
N ILE A 351 0.69 21.51 -9.64
CA ILE A 351 -0.33 20.91 -10.50
C ILE A 351 0.19 20.83 -11.94
N VAL A 352 -0.42 19.99 -12.77
CA VAL A 352 -0.14 19.94 -14.21
C VAL A 352 -1.28 20.60 -14.96
N ILE A 353 -1.02 21.70 -15.65
CA ILE A 353 -1.97 22.29 -16.59
C ILE A 353 -1.82 21.57 -17.93
N LEU A 354 -2.90 20.93 -18.37
CA LEU A 354 -2.89 20.04 -19.54
C LEU A 354 -3.14 20.83 -20.82
N ARG A 355 -4.13 21.73 -20.78
CA ARG A 355 -4.62 22.50 -21.93
C ARG A 355 -5.49 23.67 -21.47
N LYS A 356 -5.82 24.54 -22.41
CA LYS A 356 -6.77 25.64 -22.25
C LYS A 356 -8.06 25.32 -23.02
N GLU A 357 -9.21 25.48 -22.39
CA GLU A 357 -10.54 25.29 -22.98
C GLU A 357 -11.37 26.58 -22.78
N GLY A 358 -11.50 27.36 -23.85
CA GLY A 358 -12.05 28.71 -23.77
C GLY A 358 -11.20 29.60 -22.85
N ASP A 359 -11.82 30.16 -21.82
CA ASP A 359 -11.16 30.98 -20.80
C ASP A 359 -10.66 30.17 -19.60
N ASN A 360 -10.91 28.86 -19.55
CA ASN A 360 -10.52 27.99 -18.45
C ASN A 360 -9.27 27.18 -18.77
N TYR A 361 -8.54 26.80 -17.72
CA TYR A 361 -7.45 25.84 -17.81
C TYR A 361 -7.90 24.49 -17.26
N ILE A 362 -7.59 23.42 -17.96
CA ILE A 362 -7.82 22.05 -17.49
C ILE A 362 -6.54 21.55 -16.83
N MET A 363 -6.65 21.02 -15.62
CA MET A 363 -5.53 20.58 -14.79
C MET A 363 -5.69 19.14 -14.31
N ASN A 364 -4.55 18.51 -14.06
CA ASN A 364 -4.41 17.40 -13.13
C ASN A 364 -3.82 17.91 -11.82
N ASP A 365 -4.57 17.75 -10.73
CA ASP A 365 -4.11 18.04 -9.38
C ASP A 365 -3.67 16.74 -8.69
N PRO A 366 -2.38 16.60 -8.30
CA PRO A 366 -1.88 15.38 -7.69
C PRO A 366 -2.35 15.18 -6.24
N PHE A 367 -2.98 16.15 -5.59
CA PHE A 367 -3.42 16.04 -4.19
C PHE A 367 -4.92 15.75 -4.03
N LEU A 368 -5.76 16.37 -4.87
CA LEU A 368 -7.22 16.21 -4.78
C LEU A 368 -7.64 14.78 -5.10
N GLU A 369 -8.53 14.21 -4.28
CA GLU A 369 -9.20 12.96 -4.63
C GLU A 369 -9.94 13.14 -5.96
N ASN A 370 -9.71 12.22 -6.90
CA ASN A 370 -10.18 12.34 -8.28
C ASN A 370 -9.78 13.66 -8.97
N GLY A 371 -8.58 14.17 -8.71
CA GLY A 371 -8.06 15.43 -9.26
C GLY A 371 -7.69 15.44 -10.74
N SER A 372 -8.15 14.45 -11.52
CA SER A 372 -7.86 14.34 -12.96
C SER A 372 -8.78 15.24 -13.79
N GLU A 373 -8.23 15.91 -14.80
CA GLU A 373 -8.93 16.71 -15.82
C GLU A 373 -9.99 17.68 -15.26
N ARG A 374 -9.63 18.39 -14.18
CA ARG A 374 -10.51 19.37 -13.53
C ARG A 374 -10.31 20.76 -14.09
N HIS A 375 -11.34 21.59 -14.04
CA HIS A 375 -11.15 23.01 -14.30
C HIS A 375 -10.31 23.60 -13.15
N LEU A 376 -9.31 24.42 -13.48
CA LEU A 376 -8.47 25.09 -12.48
C LEU A 376 -9.35 25.84 -11.46
N THR A 377 -10.37 26.52 -11.97
CA THR A 377 -11.35 27.33 -11.22
C THR A 377 -12.27 26.53 -10.30
N ASP A 378 -12.27 25.20 -10.36
CA ASP A 378 -12.95 24.37 -9.37
C ASP A 378 -12.34 24.52 -7.96
N LYS A 379 -11.05 24.89 -7.88
CA LYS A 379 -10.31 24.93 -6.62
C LYS A 379 -9.37 26.13 -6.49
N TYR A 380 -8.79 26.61 -7.59
CA TYR A 380 -7.77 27.65 -7.60
C TYR A 380 -8.08 28.75 -8.61
N ASN A 381 -7.43 29.90 -8.46
CA ASN A 381 -7.50 31.00 -9.41
C ASN A 381 -6.26 31.01 -10.31
N VAL A 382 -6.38 31.57 -11.52
CA VAL A 382 -5.23 31.81 -12.40
C VAL A 382 -4.17 32.69 -11.73
N GLY A 383 -4.61 33.61 -10.87
CA GLY A 383 -3.74 34.46 -10.05
C GLY A 383 -2.88 33.70 -9.05
N ASP A 384 -3.29 32.50 -8.63
CA ASP A 384 -2.58 31.68 -7.65
C ASP A 384 -1.31 31.03 -8.24
N ILE A 385 -1.21 30.94 -9.57
CA ILE A 385 -0.01 30.42 -10.23
C ILE A 385 1.14 31.39 -9.99
N THR A 386 2.27 30.96 -9.44
CA THR A 386 3.44 31.82 -9.20
C THR A 386 4.66 31.41 -10.01
N THR A 387 4.77 30.13 -10.36
CA THR A 387 5.86 29.60 -11.15
C THR A 387 5.35 28.62 -12.19
N LEU A 388 6.05 28.53 -13.32
CA LEU A 388 5.80 27.54 -14.34
C LEU A 388 7.07 26.74 -14.61
N ARG A 389 6.90 25.45 -14.88
CA ARG A 389 7.98 24.53 -15.19
C ARG A 389 7.65 23.69 -16.40
N LEU A 390 8.65 23.51 -17.25
CA LEU A 390 8.64 22.52 -18.32
C LEU A 390 9.52 21.35 -17.94
N VAL A 391 9.13 20.15 -18.37
CA VAL A 391 9.90 18.94 -18.16
C VAL A 391 10.27 18.35 -19.53
N SER A 392 11.55 18.04 -19.71
CA SER A 392 12.05 17.33 -20.88
C SER A 392 12.58 15.95 -20.50
N PHE A 393 12.39 14.98 -21.38
CA PHE A 393 12.81 13.59 -21.20
C PHE A 393 13.71 13.19 -22.37
N ASN A 394 14.96 12.85 -22.08
CA ASN A 394 15.94 12.39 -23.07
C ASN A 394 16.33 10.93 -22.84
#